data_AF-A0AAN8CYM3-F1
#
_entry.id   AF-A0AAN8CYM3-F1
#
_cell.length_a   1.000
_cell.length_b   1.000
_cell.length_c   1.000
_cell.angle_alpha   90.00
_cell.angle_beta   90.00
_cell.angle_gamma   90.00
#
_symmetry.space_group_name_H-M   'P 1'
#
loop_
_entity.id
_entity.type
_entity.pdbx_description
1 polymer ?
#
loop_
_entity_poly.entity_id
_entity_poly.type
_entity_poly.pdbx_seq_one_letter_code
_entity_poly.pdbx_strand_id
1 'polypeptide(L)'
;MIDSDGKSKFSFFKFPSHEKQPGRRAQWARACARVDAITHKPWKPKDTVQYVYICSAHFISGQPSKEPGHPDYIPTKFGTPGKVPTADECQKLRRFWNAMSRYGKKMLGKENGPSTKKCRVASEPPQHQPTPDSPPPSTSSVSPPSVPQQMLFDEISALRAERDAALAERDHARAALNSLRLSSNTVADNNEKCQYY
;
A
#
# COMPACT_ATOMS: atom_id res chain seq x y z
N MET A 1 5.36 -1.47 32.14
CA MET A 1 5.07 -2.91 32.09
C MET A 1 6.39 -3.65 31.95
N ILE A 2 6.91 -4.08 33.10
CA ILE A 2 8.12 -4.87 33.25
C ILE A 2 7.58 -6.25 33.65
N ASP A 3 8.05 -7.33 33.02
CA ASP A 3 7.64 -8.67 33.45
C ASP A 3 8.18 -8.93 34.88
N SER A 4 7.65 -9.94 35.57
CA SER A 4 8.01 -10.28 36.96
C SER A 4 9.52 -10.48 37.18
N ASP A 5 10.28 -10.71 36.10
CA ASP A 5 11.74 -10.88 36.06
C ASP A 5 12.53 -9.58 35.82
N GLY A 6 11.89 -8.41 35.84
CA GLY A 6 12.57 -7.12 35.65
C GLY A 6 12.98 -6.79 34.21
N LYS A 7 12.67 -7.67 33.23
CA LYS A 7 12.97 -7.45 31.80
C LYS A 7 11.84 -6.72 31.10
N SER A 8 12.22 -5.77 30.23
CA SER A 8 11.32 -5.09 29.32
C SER A 8 10.79 -6.07 28.26
N LYS A 9 9.46 -6.20 28.17
CA LYS A 9 8.73 -7.10 27.27
C LYS A 9 9.01 -6.89 25.77
N PHE A 10 9.63 -5.76 25.41
CA PHE A 10 9.93 -5.41 24.02
C PHE A 10 11.38 -4.96 23.86
N SER A 11 11.98 -5.34 22.73
CA SER A 11 13.27 -4.82 22.28
C SER A 11 13.06 -3.64 21.34
N PHE A 12 13.94 -2.64 21.39
CA PHE A 12 13.86 -1.47 20.52
C PHE A 12 14.93 -1.52 19.44
N PHE A 13 14.51 -1.46 18.18
CA PHE A 13 15.38 -1.46 17.02
C PHE A 13 15.47 -0.06 16.42
N LYS A 14 16.71 0.40 16.20
CA LYS A 14 16.98 1.68 15.55
C LYS A 14 16.58 1.64 14.08
N PHE A 15 16.01 2.73 13.59
CA PHE A 15 15.73 2.92 12.17
C PHE A 15 17.00 2.74 11.32
N PRO A 16 16.88 2.19 10.10
CA PRO A 16 18.01 2.09 9.18
C PRO A 16 18.68 3.45 8.95
N SER A 17 20.01 3.43 8.82
CA SER A 17 20.79 4.65 8.54
C SER A 17 20.39 5.24 7.20
N HIS A 18 20.20 6.56 7.16
CA HIS A 18 19.89 7.29 5.93
C HIS A 18 20.98 7.11 4.87
N GLU A 19 22.26 7.16 5.28
CA GLU A 19 23.40 7.04 4.36
C GLU A 19 23.54 5.64 3.77
N LYS A 20 23.36 4.60 4.59
CA LYS A 20 23.63 3.21 4.18
C LYS A 20 22.42 2.54 3.53
N GLN A 21 21.21 2.86 3.99
CA GLN A 21 19.98 2.18 3.58
C GLN A 21 18.81 3.17 3.44
N PRO A 22 18.91 4.17 2.55
CA PRO A 22 17.87 5.20 2.40
C PRO A 22 16.52 4.60 1.97
N GLY A 23 16.53 3.65 1.04
CA GLY A 23 15.31 2.98 0.57
C GLY A 23 14.58 2.21 1.68
N ARG A 24 15.34 1.47 2.51
CA ARG A 24 14.78 0.73 3.64
C ARG A 24 14.23 1.68 4.72
N ARG A 25 14.96 2.77 4.99
CA ARG A 25 14.51 3.82 5.93
C ARG A 25 13.18 4.42 5.48
N ALA A 26 13.02 4.73 4.20
CA ALA A 26 11.78 5.25 3.63
C ALA A 26 10.62 4.24 3.74
N GLN A 27 10.88 2.96 3.48
CA GLN A 27 9.90 1.89 3.66
C GLN A 27 9.42 1.76 5.11
N TRP A 28 10.34 1.83 6.09
CA TRP A 28 9.99 1.81 7.50
C TRP A 28 9.15 3.03 7.92
N ALA A 29 9.51 4.21 7.42
CA ALA A 29 8.75 5.44 7.68
C ALA A 29 7.33 5.36 7.10
N ARG A 30 7.21 4.86 5.85
CA ARG A 30 5.92 4.64 5.20
C ARG A 30 5.06 3.64 5.96
N ALA A 31 5.66 2.56 6.45
CA ALA A 31 4.95 1.53 7.18
C ALA A 31 4.36 2.03 8.51
N CYS A 32 5.03 2.99 9.17
CA CYS A 32 4.49 3.63 10.37
C CYS A 32 3.16 4.36 10.13
N ALA A 33 2.82 4.67 8.87
CA ALA A 33 1.56 5.29 8.45
C ALA A 33 1.19 6.55 9.25
N ARG A 34 2.20 7.27 9.75
CA ARG A 34 2.01 8.53 10.48
C ARG A 34 1.93 9.69 9.49
N VAL A 35 1.10 10.67 9.83
CA VAL A 35 0.98 11.93 9.11
C VAL A 35 1.42 13.04 10.05
N ASP A 36 2.18 13.99 9.52
CA ASP A 36 2.53 15.20 10.26
C ASP A 36 1.27 16.04 10.51
N ALA A 37 1.01 16.41 11.76
CA ALA A 37 -0.19 17.13 12.16
C ALA A 37 -0.27 18.54 11.56
N ILE A 38 0.87 19.15 11.26
CA ILE A 38 0.94 20.52 10.73
C ILE A 38 0.95 20.50 9.21
N THR A 39 1.85 19.73 8.61
CA THR A 39 2.04 19.74 7.15
C THR A 39 1.06 18.83 6.40
N HIS A 40 0.33 17.95 7.11
CA HIS A 40 -0.50 16.87 6.53
C HIS A 40 0.25 15.95 5.55
N LYS A 41 1.59 15.96 5.57
CA LYS A 41 2.44 15.12 4.75
C LYS A 41 2.77 13.81 5.48
N PRO A 42 3.09 12.73 4.75
CA PRO A 42 3.58 11.50 5.36
C PRO A 42 4.77 11.81 6.26
N TRP A 43 4.68 11.39 7.52
CA TRP A 43 5.74 11.60 8.49
C TRP A 43 6.98 10.83 8.05
N LYS A 44 8.11 11.52 8.06
CA LYS A 44 9.43 10.91 7.87
C LYS A 44 10.37 11.41 8.96
N PRO A 45 11.20 10.53 9.53
CA PRO A 45 12.24 10.98 10.44
C PRO A 45 13.24 11.86 9.68
N LYS A 46 13.64 12.98 10.28
CA LYS A 46 14.66 13.88 9.72
C LYS A 46 15.95 13.10 9.44
N ASP A 47 16.68 13.49 8.42
CA ASP A 47 17.90 12.77 7.99
C ASP A 47 19.02 12.88 9.03
N THR A 48 19.05 13.98 9.78
CA THR A 48 19.98 14.21 10.90
C THR A 48 19.63 13.41 12.16
N VAL A 49 18.40 12.93 12.30
CA VAL A 49 17.94 12.26 13.52
C VAL A 49 18.25 10.77 13.44
N GLN A 50 19.19 10.36 14.28
CA GLN A 50 19.64 8.97 14.37
C GLN A 50 18.87 8.13 15.39
N TYR A 51 18.16 8.74 16.34
CA TYR A 51 17.58 8.05 17.49
C TYR A 51 16.08 7.80 17.34
N VAL A 52 15.69 7.19 16.22
CA VAL A 52 14.30 6.78 15.97
C VAL A 52 14.21 5.27 16.12
N TYR A 53 13.28 4.80 16.95
CA TYR A 53 13.18 3.40 17.33
C TYR A 53 11.81 2.81 16.99
N ILE A 54 11.80 1.52 16.71
CA ILE A 54 10.60 0.69 16.57
C ILE A 54 10.74 -0.50 17.51
N CYS A 55 9.70 -0.82 18.27
CA CYS A 55 9.74 -1.97 19.17
C CYS A 55 9.53 -3.30 18.42
N SER A 56 9.98 -4.40 19.02
CA SER A 56 9.90 -5.76 18.48
C SER A 56 8.49 -6.19 18.10
N ALA A 57 7.46 -5.67 18.77
CA ALA A 57 6.07 -6.00 18.51
C ALA A 57 5.60 -5.70 17.08
N HIS A 58 6.29 -4.81 16.37
CA HIS A 58 5.96 -4.39 15.01
C HIS A 58 6.47 -5.37 13.92
N PHE A 59 7.28 -6.35 14.33
CA PHE A 59 7.78 -7.43 13.47
C PHE A 59 7.09 -8.74 13.83
N ILE A 60 6.91 -9.61 12.84
CA ILE A 60 6.23 -10.91 12.99
C ILE A 60 7.09 -11.85 13.83
N SER A 61 8.40 -11.96 13.54
CA SER A 61 9.36 -12.72 14.35
C SER A 61 9.86 -11.97 15.60
N GLY A 62 9.43 -10.73 15.80
CA GLY A 62 9.95 -9.87 16.87
C GLY A 62 11.28 -9.17 16.54
N GLN A 63 11.84 -9.38 15.35
CA GLN A 63 13.10 -8.75 14.93
C GLN A 63 13.13 -8.40 13.44
N PRO A 64 13.84 -7.32 13.04
CA PRO A 64 13.99 -6.95 11.64
C PRO A 64 14.96 -7.87 10.91
N SER A 65 14.55 -8.41 9.76
CA SER A 65 15.43 -9.21 8.89
C SER A 65 16.31 -8.34 7.98
N LYS A 66 17.50 -8.81 7.59
CA LYS A 66 18.35 -8.11 6.62
C LYS A 66 17.97 -8.39 5.16
N GLU A 67 17.25 -9.48 4.92
CA GLU A 67 16.89 -9.96 3.59
C GLU A 67 15.67 -9.23 3.03
N PRO A 68 15.76 -8.57 1.85
CA PRO A 68 14.64 -7.83 1.27
C PRO A 68 13.37 -8.67 1.02
N GLY A 69 13.53 -9.98 0.79
CA GLY A 69 12.41 -10.91 0.56
C GLY A 69 11.74 -11.42 1.85
N HIS A 70 12.29 -11.14 3.02
CA HIS A 70 11.74 -11.58 4.29
C HIS A 70 10.58 -10.66 4.72
N PRO A 71 9.46 -11.18 5.24
CA PRO A 71 8.33 -10.31 5.62
C PRO A 71 8.66 -9.34 6.77
N ASP A 72 9.61 -9.69 7.66
CA ASP A 72 10.17 -8.76 8.68
C ASP A 72 11.26 -7.81 8.17
N TYR A 73 11.48 -7.69 6.85
CA TYR A 73 12.39 -6.67 6.33
C TYR A 73 11.91 -5.25 6.65
N ILE A 74 10.59 -5.07 6.67
CA ILE A 74 9.85 -3.84 6.97
C ILE A 74 8.91 -4.14 8.15
N PRO A 75 8.76 -3.23 9.12
CA PRO A 75 7.76 -3.39 10.17
C PRO A 75 6.36 -3.43 9.53
N THR A 76 5.55 -4.42 9.90
CA THR A 76 4.24 -4.66 9.25
C THR A 76 3.08 -4.50 10.23
N LYS A 77 3.33 -4.68 11.52
CA LYS A 77 2.27 -4.71 12.54
C LYS A 77 2.04 -3.32 13.12
N PHE A 78 1.35 -2.45 12.39
CA PHE A 78 0.87 -1.17 12.90
C PHE A 78 -0.65 -1.27 13.15
N GLY A 79 -1.07 -1.02 14.40
CA GLY A 79 -2.44 -1.24 14.86
C GLY A 79 -2.53 -1.19 16.38
N THR A 80 -3.63 -1.65 16.95
CA THR A 80 -3.80 -1.70 18.42
C THR A 80 -2.71 -2.54 19.08
N PRO A 81 -2.15 -2.10 20.22
CA PRO A 81 -1.13 -2.87 20.94
C PRO A 81 -1.70 -4.24 21.33
N GLY A 82 -0.90 -5.29 21.16
CA GLY A 82 -1.31 -6.67 21.46
C GLY A 82 -1.87 -7.47 20.29
N LYS A 83 -1.88 -6.92 19.07
CA LYS A 83 -2.30 -7.68 17.88
C LYS A 83 -1.34 -8.85 17.61
N VAL A 84 -1.82 -10.07 17.80
CA VAL A 84 -1.14 -11.32 17.45
C VAL A 84 -0.95 -11.35 15.92
N PRO A 85 0.16 -11.90 15.40
CA PRO A 85 0.32 -12.09 13.96
C PRO A 85 -0.91 -12.75 13.34
N THR A 86 -1.36 -12.20 12.24
CA THR A 86 -2.46 -12.77 11.44
C THR A 86 -2.01 -14.07 10.77
N ALA A 87 -2.96 -14.93 10.42
CA ALA A 87 -2.67 -16.17 9.70
C ALA A 87 -1.91 -15.91 8.37
N ASP A 88 -2.21 -14.80 7.69
CA ASP A 88 -1.52 -14.37 6.47
C ASP A 88 -0.06 -14.00 6.71
N GLU A 89 0.25 -13.28 7.78
CA GLU A 89 1.63 -12.93 8.17
C GLU A 89 2.47 -14.17 8.48
N CYS A 90 1.91 -15.10 9.25
CA CYS A 90 2.52 -16.40 9.53
C CYS A 90 2.72 -17.22 8.24
N GLN A 91 1.76 -17.18 7.30
CA GLN A 91 1.87 -17.86 6.02
C GLN A 91 2.98 -17.24 5.15
N LYS A 92 3.13 -15.91 5.14
CA LYS A 92 4.22 -15.22 4.43
C LYS A 92 5.59 -15.63 4.94
N LEU A 93 5.77 -15.70 6.27
CA LEU A 93 7.00 -16.23 6.88
C LEU A 93 7.28 -17.66 6.42
N ARG A 94 6.27 -18.53 6.47
CA ARG A 94 6.40 -19.94 6.03
C ARG A 94 6.77 -20.05 4.56
N ARG A 95 6.14 -19.25 3.68
CA ARG A 95 6.46 -19.22 2.25
C ARG A 95 7.92 -18.79 2.02
N PHE A 96 8.39 -17.78 2.75
CA PHE A 96 9.78 -17.33 2.67
C PHE A 96 10.75 -18.45 3.07
N TRP A 97 10.53 -19.14 4.20
CA TRP A 97 11.39 -20.25 4.62
C TRP A 97 11.36 -21.43 3.66
N ASN A 98 10.17 -21.80 3.16
CA ASN A 98 10.04 -22.85 2.15
C ASN A 98 10.81 -22.51 0.87
N ALA A 99 10.82 -21.25 0.44
CA ALA A 99 11.60 -20.80 -0.71
C ALA A 99 13.12 -20.88 -0.44
N MET A 100 13.55 -20.44 0.76
CA MET A 100 14.95 -20.54 1.19
C MET A 100 15.45 -21.99 1.27
N SER A 101 14.62 -22.92 1.76
CA SER A 101 14.97 -24.35 1.79
C SER A 101 15.18 -24.95 0.40
N ARG A 102 14.47 -24.45 -0.62
CA ARG A 102 14.69 -24.87 -2.02
C ARG A 102 16.02 -24.35 -2.55
N TYR A 103 16.43 -23.14 -2.16
CA TYR A 103 17.73 -22.57 -2.50
C TYR A 103 18.89 -23.35 -1.85
N GLY A 104 18.76 -23.71 -0.56
CA GLY A 104 19.75 -24.51 0.16
C GLY A 104 19.93 -25.92 -0.38
N LYS A 105 18.83 -26.59 -0.78
CA LYS A 105 18.89 -27.95 -1.35
C LYS A 105 19.57 -28.01 -2.73
N LYS A 106 19.61 -26.90 -3.47
CA LYS A 106 20.23 -26.81 -4.80
C LYS A 106 21.75 -26.73 -4.77
N MET A 107 22.36 -26.42 -3.60
CA MET A 107 23.82 -26.24 -3.46
C MET A 107 24.56 -27.48 -2.90
N LEU A 108 23.85 -28.52 -2.46
CA LEU A 108 24.43 -29.77 -1.94
C LEU A 108 24.18 -30.99 -2.84
N GLY A 109 23.50 -30.81 -3.98
CA GLY A 109 23.34 -31.84 -5.00
C GLY A 109 24.43 -31.71 -6.05
N LYS A 110 25.45 -32.57 -5.98
CA LYS A 110 26.49 -32.78 -7.01
C LYS A 110 25.89 -32.77 -8.41
N GLU A 111 26.57 -32.03 -9.28
CA GLU A 111 26.43 -31.99 -10.73
C GLU A 111 26.41 -33.37 -11.42
N ASN A 112 25.49 -33.54 -12.38
CA ASN A 112 25.71 -34.26 -13.64
C ASN A 112 24.58 -33.98 -14.65
N GLY A 113 24.88 -33.13 -15.64
CA GLY A 113 24.41 -33.31 -17.02
C GLY A 113 23.13 -32.58 -17.48
N PRO A 114 23.05 -32.17 -18.77
CA PRO A 114 22.45 -30.89 -19.15
C PRO A 114 21.13 -31.04 -19.92
N SER A 115 20.24 -30.05 -19.81
CA SER A 115 19.36 -29.74 -20.94
C SER A 115 18.88 -28.30 -20.87
N THR A 116 19.45 -27.52 -21.77
CA THR A 116 19.02 -26.20 -22.18
C THR A 116 17.55 -26.23 -22.62
N LYS A 117 16.66 -25.58 -21.88
CA LYS A 117 15.43 -25.02 -22.47
C LYS A 117 15.28 -23.56 -22.08
N LYS A 118 15.99 -22.77 -22.90
CA LYS A 118 15.72 -21.38 -23.30
C LYS A 118 14.22 -21.07 -23.25
N CYS A 119 13.78 -20.23 -22.33
CA CYS A 119 12.54 -19.47 -22.50
C CYS A 119 12.93 -18.04 -22.86
N ARG A 120 12.78 -17.80 -24.16
CA ARG A 120 13.03 -16.56 -24.89
C ARG A 120 12.04 -15.50 -24.41
N VAL A 121 12.53 -14.31 -24.08
CA VAL A 121 11.72 -13.10 -24.14
C VAL A 121 11.57 -12.73 -25.62
N ALA A 122 10.34 -12.63 -26.12
CA ALA A 122 9.93 -11.57 -27.05
C ALA A 122 8.44 -11.72 -27.44
N SER A 123 7.77 -10.56 -27.42
CA SER A 123 6.81 -10.05 -28.42
C SER A 123 5.44 -10.73 -28.62
N GLU A 124 4.44 -9.93 -28.22
CA GLU A 124 3.21 -9.60 -28.98
C GLU A 124 2.04 -10.61 -28.99
N PRO A 125 0.85 -10.20 -28.52
CA PRO A 125 -0.36 -11.03 -28.56
C PRO A 125 -0.97 -11.04 -29.98
N PRO A 126 -1.38 -12.21 -30.50
CA PRO A 126 -2.10 -12.27 -31.77
C PRO A 126 -3.46 -11.56 -31.65
N GLN A 127 -3.66 -10.56 -32.50
CA GLN A 127 -4.99 -10.05 -32.82
C GLN A 127 -5.82 -11.18 -33.43
N HIS A 128 -6.94 -11.51 -32.79
CA HIS A 128 -7.98 -12.35 -33.38
C HIS A 128 -9.10 -11.41 -33.84
N GLN A 129 -9.26 -11.29 -35.16
CA GLN A 129 -10.43 -10.65 -35.76
C GLN A 129 -11.67 -11.55 -35.62
N PRO A 130 -12.88 -10.95 -35.58
CA PRO A 130 -14.13 -11.63 -35.24
C PRO A 130 -14.69 -12.42 -36.43
N THR A 131 -15.20 -13.64 -36.17
CA THR A 131 -16.09 -14.36 -37.09
C THR A 131 -17.54 -13.98 -36.81
N PRO A 132 -18.38 -13.72 -37.84
CA PRO A 132 -19.81 -13.47 -37.68
C PRO A 132 -20.62 -14.77 -37.62
N ASP A 133 -21.77 -14.67 -36.96
CA ASP A 133 -22.92 -15.57 -36.96
C ASP A 133 -22.79 -16.96 -36.32
N SER A 134 -23.11 -17.01 -35.02
CA SER A 134 -23.96 -18.07 -34.47
C SER A 134 -24.83 -17.50 -33.33
N PRO A 135 -26.14 -17.77 -33.31
CA PRO A 135 -27.07 -17.18 -32.35
C PRO A 135 -26.85 -17.74 -30.94
N PRO A 136 -27.10 -16.95 -29.89
CA PRO A 136 -26.89 -17.39 -28.51
C PRO A 136 -27.99 -18.40 -28.09
N PRO A 137 -27.65 -19.49 -27.39
CA PRO A 137 -28.66 -20.21 -26.62
C PRO A 137 -29.10 -19.32 -25.46
N SER A 138 -30.29 -18.75 -25.63
CA SER A 138 -31.09 -18.18 -24.55
C SER A 138 -31.41 -19.29 -23.56
N THR A 139 -30.77 -19.29 -22.39
CA THR A 139 -31.35 -19.85 -21.17
C THR A 139 -31.00 -18.94 -20.00
N SER A 140 -31.82 -17.89 -19.91
CA SER A 140 -32.14 -17.17 -18.70
C SER A 140 -32.51 -18.15 -17.59
N SER A 141 -31.62 -18.32 -16.64
CA SER A 141 -31.89 -18.87 -15.31
C SER A 141 -31.23 -17.97 -14.29
N VAL A 142 -31.63 -16.70 -14.29
CA VAL A 142 -31.38 -15.80 -13.16
C VAL A 142 -32.39 -16.20 -12.09
N SER A 143 -31.95 -17.03 -11.15
CA SER A 143 -32.66 -17.20 -9.89
C SER A 143 -32.90 -15.80 -9.30
N PRO A 144 -34.12 -15.45 -8.86
CA PRO A 144 -34.35 -14.16 -8.22
C PRO A 144 -33.37 -14.03 -7.04
N PRO A 145 -32.63 -12.91 -6.95
CA PRO A 145 -31.74 -12.69 -5.82
C PRO A 145 -32.57 -12.82 -4.54
N SER A 146 -32.10 -13.64 -3.60
CA SER A 146 -32.72 -13.70 -2.27
C SER A 146 -32.87 -12.27 -1.73
N VAL A 147 -33.97 -11.93 -1.05
CA VAL A 147 -34.25 -10.58 -0.51
C VAL A 147 -33.03 -9.89 0.13
N PRO A 148 -32.13 -10.60 0.87
CA PRO A 148 -30.90 -10.01 1.39
C PRO A 148 -29.91 -9.51 0.32
N GLN A 149 -29.81 -10.17 -0.83
CA GLN A 149 -28.93 -9.75 -1.93
C GLN A 149 -29.43 -8.48 -2.63
N GLN A 150 -30.74 -8.31 -2.74
CA GLN A 150 -31.32 -7.14 -3.40
C GLN A 150 -31.11 -5.88 -2.55
N MET A 151 -31.30 -5.98 -1.22
CA MET A 151 -31.02 -4.87 -0.32
C MET A 151 -29.55 -4.42 -0.35
N LEU A 152 -28.61 -5.38 -0.43
CA LEU A 152 -27.19 -5.06 -0.55
C LEU A 152 -26.87 -4.36 -1.88
N PHE A 153 -27.51 -4.77 -2.97
CA PHE A 153 -27.33 -4.12 -4.27
C PHE A 153 -27.84 -2.67 -4.24
N ASP A 154 -29.01 -2.46 -3.65
CA ASP A 154 -29.62 -1.14 -3.49
C ASP A 154 -28.76 -0.24 -2.59
N GLU A 155 -28.24 -0.78 -1.48
CA GLU A 155 -27.33 -0.06 -0.58
C GLU A 155 -26.02 0.32 -1.28
N ILE A 156 -25.40 -0.60 -2.03
CA ILE A 156 -24.20 -0.31 -2.81
C ILE A 156 -24.48 0.76 -3.87
N SER A 157 -25.64 0.73 -4.51
CA SER A 157 -26.06 1.73 -5.49
C SER A 157 -26.23 3.11 -4.84
N ALA A 158 -26.92 3.18 -3.70
CA ALA A 158 -27.12 4.41 -2.93
C ALA A 158 -25.79 5.03 -2.48
N LEU A 159 -24.88 4.22 -1.93
CA LEU A 159 -23.56 4.68 -1.49
C LEU A 159 -22.71 5.22 -2.64
N ARG A 160 -22.82 4.64 -3.85
CA ARG A 160 -22.14 5.15 -5.05
C ARG A 160 -22.71 6.49 -5.49
N ALA A 161 -24.03 6.63 -5.50
CA ALA A 161 -24.68 7.89 -5.85
C ALA A 161 -24.33 9.01 -4.85
N GLU A 162 -24.31 8.70 -3.56
CA GLU A 162 -23.91 9.66 -2.51
C GLU A 162 -22.46 10.11 -2.68
N ARG A 163 -21.53 9.18 -2.91
CA ARG A 163 -20.13 9.50 -3.21
C ARG A 163 -20.02 10.42 -4.43
N ASP A 164 -20.74 10.12 -5.50
CA ASP A 164 -20.65 10.89 -6.75
C ASP A 164 -21.23 12.29 -6.58
N ALA A 165 -22.32 12.45 -5.82
CA ALA A 165 -22.86 13.75 -5.43
C ALA A 165 -21.85 14.57 -4.59
N ALA A 166 -21.21 13.94 -3.60
CA ALA A 166 -20.20 14.61 -2.77
C ALA A 166 -18.96 15.04 -3.57
N LEU A 167 -18.54 14.24 -4.55
CA LEU A 167 -17.45 14.61 -5.46
C LEU A 167 -17.82 15.80 -6.34
N ALA A 168 -19.05 15.82 -6.88
CA ALA A 168 -19.56 16.93 -7.67
C ALA A 168 -19.63 18.23 -6.84
N GLU A 169 -20.12 18.17 -5.60
CA GLU A 169 -20.18 19.33 -4.70
C GLU A 169 -18.78 19.88 -4.39
N ARG A 170 -17.83 18.99 -4.08
CA ARG A 170 -16.42 19.39 -3.85
C ARG A 170 -15.83 20.10 -5.07
N ASP A 171 -16.08 19.56 -6.26
CA ASP A 171 -15.52 20.11 -7.49
C ASP A 171 -16.17 21.46 -7.84
N HIS A 172 -17.48 21.61 -7.59
CA HIS A 172 -18.17 22.90 -7.67
C HIS A 172 -17.59 23.93 -6.68
N ALA A 173 -17.38 23.55 -5.41
CA ALA A 173 -16.78 24.43 -4.41
C ALA A 173 -15.36 24.87 -4.81
N ARG A 174 -14.56 23.95 -5.36
CA ARG A 174 -13.23 24.27 -5.89
C ARG A 174 -13.29 25.25 -7.06
N ALA A 175 -14.24 25.07 -7.98
CA ALA A 175 -14.44 25.98 -9.10
C ALA A 175 -14.85 27.38 -8.62
N ALA A 176 -15.77 27.46 -7.65
CA ALA A 176 -16.20 28.72 -7.06
C ALA A 176 -15.03 29.47 -6.38
N LEU A 177 -14.20 28.77 -5.60
CA LEU A 177 -13.01 29.35 -4.99
C LEU A 177 -12.01 29.86 -6.03
N ASN A 178 -11.81 29.11 -7.11
CA ASN A 178 -10.90 29.54 -8.18
C ASN A 178 -11.44 30.78 -8.91
N SER A 179 -12.75 30.83 -9.17
CA SER A 179 -13.42 31.99 -9.76
C SER A 179 -13.28 33.23 -8.88
N LEU A 180 -13.52 33.10 -7.56
CA LEU A 180 -13.30 34.18 -6.60
C LEU A 180 -11.84 34.65 -6.60
N ARG A 181 -10.87 33.74 -6.61
CA ARG A 181 -9.44 34.07 -6.70
C ARG A 181 -9.11 34.87 -7.96
N LEU A 182 -9.63 34.45 -9.12
CA LEU A 182 -9.45 35.16 -10.39
C LEU A 182 -10.04 36.57 -10.33
N SER A 183 -11.23 36.73 -9.77
CA SER A 183 -11.85 38.06 -9.57
C SER A 183 -11.04 38.95 -8.61
N SER A 184 -10.50 38.39 -7.52
CA SER A 184 -9.67 39.14 -6.57
C SER A 184 -8.39 39.66 -7.21
N ASN A 185 -7.74 38.85 -8.06
CA ASN A 185 -6.55 39.28 -8.79
C ASN A 185 -6.87 40.43 -9.76
N THR A 186 -8.00 40.34 -10.48
CA THR A 186 -8.40 41.43 -11.40
C THR A 186 -8.70 42.75 -10.68
N VAL A 187 -9.21 42.71 -9.44
CA VAL A 187 -9.45 43.93 -8.64
C VAL A 187 -8.14 44.51 -8.11
N ALA A 188 -7.19 43.65 -7.71
CA ALA A 188 -5.86 44.08 -7.28
C ALA A 188 -5.08 44.78 -8.41
N ASP A 189 -5.06 44.18 -9.62
CA ASP A 189 -4.37 44.74 -10.79
C ASP A 189 -4.95 46.10 -11.21
N ASN A 190 -6.28 46.28 -11.09
CA ASN A 190 -6.92 47.56 -11.37
C ASN A 190 -6.56 48.64 -10.34
N ASN A 191 -6.38 48.28 -9.07
CA ASN A 191 -6.02 49.22 -8.02
C ASN A 191 -4.59 49.75 -8.18
N GLU A 192 -3.64 48.90 -8.60
CA GLU A 192 -2.27 49.32 -8.92
C GLU A 192 -2.25 50.30 -10.10
N LYS A 193 -3.10 50.07 -11.10
CA LYS A 193 -3.18 50.95 -12.29
C LYS A 193 -3.78 52.32 -11.99
N CYS A 194 -4.57 52.44 -10.93
CA CYS A 194 -5.16 53.71 -10.47
C CYS A 194 -4.22 54.56 -9.60
N GLN A 195 -3.09 54.04 -9.12
CA GLN A 195 -2.16 54.83 -8.28
C GLN A 195 -1.20 55.75 -9.08
N TYR A 196 -1.29 55.74 -10.41
CA TYR A 196 -0.40 56.48 -11.31
C TYR A 196 -1.08 57.67 -12.04
N TYR A 197 -2.28 58.07 -11.62
CA TYR A 197 -2.99 59.26 -12.07
C TYR A 197 -3.39 60.12 -10.89
#